data_AF-A0A6A1WHV0-F1
#
_entry.id   AF-A0A6A1WHV0-F1
#
_cell.length_a   1.000
_cell.length_b   1.000
_cell.length_c   1.000
_cell.angle_alpha   90.00
_cell.angle_beta   90.00
_cell.angle_gamma   90.00
#
_symmetry.space_group_name_H-M   'P 1'
#
loop_
_entity.id
_entity.type
_entity.pdbx_description
1 polymer ?
#
loop_
_entity_poly.entity_id
_entity_poly.type
_entity_poly.pdbx_seq_one_letter_code
_entity_poly.pdbx_strand_id
1 'polypeptide(L)'
;MSSGAEQVVCVTGASGYIASWLVKLLLQSGYTVKAAGFMGKLYFTDDPKKTEHLLALDGAKERLKLVKAILLEEGSLDSLVDGCQGVFHTASPVVHAVSDPQLWYQLSKTLAEEAAWKCAAECGIDLVTIHPGFVIGPLIQSTPTSSIDVFLKVMNGTQTFPDGVHCFVDVRDVALAHLQAFEAPTAKGRYCLVESVTLYSEAFKILHNLYPSLCLPENCSTLPEPTIVACNASRLKVMKSELIDPAVKGTLNVLRSCAKVPSIKRVVITASVASVMFNGKPLTPDVVIDETWFSDTVRCEELKNWYAISKTLAEESAWKFSEDHGIDLVAICPGFVIGPLLQPAPTSSIEGFLNLVKGTQTFPDGIYRFVDIRNVVDAHIQAFETPAASGRYCVVGRVVHYSEAFKILQKICPSLHLPEKFEDDKPSLPVYKVSQDRARSLGINFIPLEVSLRDTVESLKEKGFLIF
;
A
#
# COMPACT_ATOMS: atom_id res chain seq x y z
N MET A 1 -37.43 -11.14 18.31
CA MET A 1 -37.55 -12.21 17.29
C MET A 1 -38.35 -11.67 16.12
N SER A 2 -37.71 -11.13 15.08
CA SER A 2 -38.39 -10.75 13.84
C SER A 2 -38.37 -11.93 12.86
N SER A 3 -39.55 -12.28 12.35
CA SER A 3 -39.89 -13.16 11.22
C SER A 3 -38.75 -13.85 10.46
N GLY A 4 -38.86 -15.18 10.29
CA GLY A 4 -37.86 -16.09 9.71
C GLY A 4 -37.62 -15.96 8.21
N ALA A 5 -37.15 -14.80 7.76
CA ALA A 5 -36.49 -14.62 6.47
C ALA A 5 -34.98 -14.79 6.66
N GLU A 6 -34.35 -15.64 5.84
CA GLU A 6 -32.90 -15.81 5.81
C GLU A 6 -32.22 -14.47 5.51
N GLN A 7 -31.37 -13.98 6.44
CA GLN A 7 -30.61 -12.76 6.22
C GLN A 7 -29.36 -13.07 5.41
N VAL A 8 -29.38 -12.67 4.13
CA VAL A 8 -28.28 -12.91 3.20
C VAL A 8 -27.44 -11.64 3.09
N VAL A 9 -26.13 -11.76 3.31
CA VAL A 9 -25.16 -10.66 3.18
C VAL A 9 -24.00 -11.06 2.28
N CYS A 10 -23.37 -10.06 1.67
CA CYS A 10 -22.19 -10.23 0.82
C CYS A 10 -20.94 -9.76 1.57
N VAL A 11 -19.84 -10.52 1.49
CA VAL A 11 -18.49 -10.09 1.93
C VAL A 11 -17.51 -10.17 0.77
N THR A 12 -16.92 -9.05 0.38
CA THR A 12 -15.91 -8.98 -0.68
C THR A 12 -14.50 -9.06 -0.09
N GLY A 13 -13.53 -9.69 -0.75
CA GLY A 13 -12.17 -9.86 -0.22
C GLY A 13 -12.07 -10.91 0.89
N ALA A 14 -12.96 -11.92 0.87
CA ALA A 14 -13.21 -12.88 1.95
C ALA A 14 -11.98 -13.63 2.49
N SER A 15 -10.93 -13.81 1.68
CA SER A 15 -9.67 -14.44 2.09
C SER A 15 -8.73 -13.50 2.87
N GLY A 16 -9.09 -12.23 2.99
CA GLY A 16 -8.34 -11.22 3.72
C GLY A 16 -8.50 -11.33 5.24
N TYR A 17 -7.58 -10.69 5.97
CA TYR A 17 -7.55 -10.76 7.42
C TYR A 17 -8.85 -10.29 8.10
N ILE A 18 -9.34 -9.10 7.75
CA ILE A 18 -10.60 -8.57 8.28
C ILE A 18 -11.80 -9.39 7.81
N ALA A 19 -11.81 -9.72 6.51
CA ALA A 19 -12.94 -10.36 5.87
C ALA A 19 -13.19 -11.78 6.42
N SER A 20 -12.14 -12.57 6.66
CA SER A 20 -12.28 -13.93 7.19
C SER A 20 -12.89 -13.95 8.59
N TRP A 21 -12.51 -13.01 9.46
CA TRP A 21 -13.15 -12.83 10.77
C TRP A 21 -14.59 -12.35 10.64
N LEU A 22 -14.88 -11.46 9.68
CA LEU A 22 -16.24 -11.00 9.40
C LEU A 22 -17.15 -12.14 8.93
N VAL A 23 -16.67 -13.00 8.02
CA VAL A 23 -17.40 -14.20 7.62
C VAL A 23 -17.68 -15.09 8.83
N LYS A 24 -16.68 -15.33 9.69
CA LYS A 24 -16.85 -16.12 10.91
C LYS A 24 -17.95 -15.57 11.82
N LEU A 25 -17.91 -14.29 12.17
CA LEU A 25 -18.88 -13.70 13.11
C LEU A 25 -20.28 -13.57 12.50
N LEU A 26 -20.40 -13.31 11.20
CA LEU A 26 -21.68 -13.33 10.49
C LEU A 26 -22.32 -14.73 10.51
N LEU A 27 -21.54 -15.79 10.23
CA LEU A 27 -22.03 -17.17 10.29
C LEU A 27 -22.48 -17.57 11.71
N GLN A 28 -21.73 -17.14 12.73
CA GLN A 28 -22.09 -17.34 14.15
C GLN A 28 -23.36 -16.58 14.54
N SER A 29 -23.60 -15.42 13.93
CA SER A 29 -24.81 -14.61 14.12
C SER A 29 -26.01 -15.09 13.29
N GLY A 30 -25.86 -16.20 12.56
CA GLY A 30 -26.94 -16.85 11.81
C GLY A 30 -27.17 -16.33 10.39
N TYR A 31 -26.31 -15.44 9.89
CA TYR A 31 -26.38 -14.96 8.51
C TYR A 31 -26.01 -16.04 7.50
N THR A 32 -26.63 -15.96 6.33
CA THR A 32 -26.11 -16.60 5.11
C THR A 32 -25.17 -15.63 4.42
N VAL A 33 -23.95 -16.09 4.17
CA VAL A 33 -22.85 -15.25 3.68
C VAL A 33 -22.50 -15.67 2.26
N LYS A 34 -22.69 -14.77 1.30
CA LYS A 34 -22.07 -14.86 -0.02
C LYS A 34 -20.70 -14.20 0.05
N ALA A 35 -19.64 -14.93 -0.31
CA ALA A 35 -18.28 -14.47 -0.12
C ALA A 35 -17.48 -14.57 -1.42
N ALA A 36 -16.73 -13.52 -1.76
CA ALA A 36 -15.77 -13.54 -2.86
C ALA A 36 -14.39 -13.07 -2.38
N GLY A 37 -13.32 -13.74 -2.78
CA GLY A 37 -11.94 -13.25 -2.70
C GLY A 37 -11.43 -12.80 -4.07
N PHE A 38 -10.37 -11.98 -4.11
CA PHE A 38 -9.83 -11.45 -5.36
C PHE A 38 -8.33 -11.70 -5.47
N MET A 39 -7.91 -12.29 -6.59
CA MET A 39 -6.53 -12.69 -6.87
C MET A 39 -6.14 -12.36 -8.31
N GLY A 40 -6.19 -11.07 -8.65
CA GLY A 40 -5.99 -10.63 -10.03
C GLY A 40 -7.06 -11.20 -10.96
N LYS A 41 -6.65 -11.99 -11.97
CA LYS A 41 -7.54 -12.64 -12.94
C LYS A 41 -7.94 -14.08 -12.58
N LEU A 42 -7.47 -14.62 -11.46
CA LEU A 42 -7.79 -15.97 -11.01
C LEU A 42 -8.99 -15.95 -10.04
N TYR A 43 -9.83 -16.99 -10.13
CA TYR A 43 -10.92 -17.18 -9.17
C TYR A 43 -10.38 -17.73 -7.86
N PHE A 44 -10.62 -17.01 -6.76
CA PHE A 44 -10.19 -17.45 -5.43
C PHE A 44 -10.82 -18.78 -5.01
N THR A 45 -11.98 -19.14 -5.56
CA THR A 45 -12.67 -20.42 -5.29
C THR A 45 -11.84 -21.64 -5.69
N ASP A 46 -10.90 -21.43 -6.60
CA ASP A 46 -10.10 -22.51 -7.20
C ASP A 46 -8.76 -22.68 -6.45
N ASP A 47 -8.49 -21.87 -5.41
CA ASP A 47 -7.31 -21.98 -4.54
C ASP A 47 -7.70 -22.43 -3.11
N PRO A 48 -7.47 -23.71 -2.75
CA PRO A 48 -7.73 -24.23 -1.41
C PRO A 48 -7.00 -23.45 -0.30
N LYS A 49 -5.78 -22.94 -0.55
CA LYS A 49 -5.02 -22.19 0.46
C LYS A 49 -5.73 -20.89 0.89
N LYS A 50 -6.64 -20.40 0.06
CA LYS A 50 -7.40 -19.16 0.28
C LYS A 50 -8.84 -19.38 0.72
N THR A 51 -9.32 -20.62 0.68
CA THR A 51 -10.74 -20.95 0.95
C THR A 51 -10.92 -21.95 2.08
N GLU A 52 -9.97 -22.84 2.33
CA GLU A 52 -10.08 -23.91 3.32
C GLU A 52 -10.35 -23.38 4.74
N HIS A 53 -9.65 -22.31 5.13
CA HIS A 53 -9.87 -21.65 6.43
C HIS A 53 -11.26 -21.03 6.58
N LEU A 54 -11.96 -20.73 5.48
CA LEU A 54 -13.35 -20.23 5.50
C LEU A 54 -14.35 -21.41 5.51
N LEU A 55 -14.07 -22.44 4.72
CA LEU A 55 -14.90 -23.65 4.64
C LEU A 55 -14.88 -24.47 5.94
N ALA A 56 -13.81 -24.32 6.74
CA ALA A 56 -13.67 -24.93 8.06
C ALA A 56 -14.41 -24.19 9.19
N LEU A 57 -15.03 -23.04 8.92
CA LEU A 57 -15.76 -22.27 9.94
C LEU A 57 -17.07 -22.96 10.33
N ASP A 58 -17.45 -22.82 11.61
CA ASP A 58 -18.74 -23.30 12.10
C ASP A 58 -19.90 -22.62 11.34
N GLY A 59 -20.82 -23.43 10.82
CA GLY A 59 -21.95 -22.96 10.00
C GLY A 59 -21.62 -22.70 8.52
N ALA A 60 -20.37 -22.87 8.08
CA ALA A 60 -19.99 -22.63 6.69
C ALA A 60 -20.65 -23.62 5.71
N LYS A 61 -20.77 -24.90 6.08
CA LYS A 61 -21.37 -25.92 5.21
C LYS A 61 -22.81 -25.60 4.82
N GLU A 62 -23.55 -24.98 5.72
CA GLU A 62 -24.96 -24.66 5.57
C GLU A 62 -25.18 -23.25 4.98
N ARG A 63 -24.34 -22.29 5.36
CA ARG A 63 -24.63 -20.86 5.18
C ARG A 63 -23.53 -20.06 4.47
N LEU A 64 -22.37 -20.65 4.16
CA LEU A 64 -21.32 -19.98 3.37
C LEU A 64 -21.41 -20.37 1.89
N LYS A 65 -21.55 -19.38 1.02
CA LYS A 65 -21.55 -19.55 -0.44
C LYS A 65 -20.36 -18.79 -1.02
N LEU A 66 -19.35 -19.52 -1.47
CA LEU A 66 -18.23 -18.92 -2.19
C LEU A 66 -18.64 -18.64 -3.64
N VAL A 67 -18.53 -17.38 -4.10
CA VAL A 67 -19.01 -16.93 -5.41
C VAL A 67 -17.85 -16.45 -6.26
N LYS A 68 -17.69 -17.01 -7.47
CA LYS A 68 -16.68 -16.57 -8.44
C LYS A 68 -16.95 -15.13 -8.86
N ALA A 69 -15.99 -14.25 -8.62
CA ALA A 69 -16.05 -12.87 -9.05
C ALA A 69 -14.65 -12.27 -9.21
N ILE A 70 -14.50 -11.32 -10.13
CA ILE A 70 -13.28 -10.57 -10.40
C ILE A 70 -13.56 -9.09 -10.12
N LEU A 71 -12.83 -8.50 -9.16
CA LEU A 71 -13.11 -7.15 -8.64
C LEU A 71 -13.11 -6.06 -9.71
N LEU A 72 -12.23 -6.18 -10.72
CA LEU A 72 -12.05 -5.17 -11.76
C LEU A 72 -12.79 -5.47 -13.05
N GLU A 73 -13.54 -6.57 -13.11
CA GLU A 73 -14.37 -6.93 -14.26
C GLU A 73 -15.81 -6.46 -14.04
N GLU A 74 -16.29 -5.61 -14.93
CA GLU A 74 -17.64 -5.04 -14.84
C GLU A 74 -18.71 -6.13 -14.95
N GLY A 75 -19.71 -6.09 -14.07
CA GLY A 75 -20.79 -7.09 -14.01
C GLY A 75 -20.41 -8.40 -13.29
N SER A 76 -19.12 -8.67 -13.08
CA SER A 76 -18.64 -9.89 -12.41
C SER A 76 -19.14 -10.03 -10.95
N LEU A 77 -19.50 -8.92 -10.32
CA LEU A 77 -19.97 -8.85 -8.94
C LEU A 77 -21.51 -8.91 -8.81
N ASP A 78 -22.26 -8.89 -9.92
CA ASP A 78 -23.72 -8.81 -9.87
C ASP A 78 -24.33 -10.05 -9.18
N SER A 79 -23.83 -11.25 -9.49
CA SER A 79 -24.29 -12.51 -8.86
C SER A 79 -23.94 -12.62 -7.37
N LEU A 80 -22.85 -11.96 -6.97
CA LEU A 80 -22.38 -11.93 -5.59
C LEU A 80 -23.31 -11.10 -4.70
N VAL A 81 -23.80 -9.96 -5.20
CA VAL A 81 -24.68 -9.05 -4.44
C VAL A 81 -26.16 -9.36 -4.61
N ASP A 82 -26.55 -10.11 -5.65
CA ASP A 82 -27.95 -10.47 -5.90
C ASP A 82 -28.62 -11.13 -4.69
N GLY A 83 -29.82 -10.69 -4.34
CA GLY A 83 -30.58 -11.18 -3.19
C GLY A 83 -29.96 -10.89 -1.80
N CYS A 84 -28.84 -10.17 -1.72
CA CYS A 84 -28.29 -9.72 -0.44
C CYS A 84 -29.12 -8.56 0.13
N GLN A 85 -29.05 -8.39 1.45
CA GLN A 85 -29.62 -7.28 2.20
C GLN A 85 -28.55 -6.27 2.64
N GLY A 86 -27.30 -6.71 2.67
CA GLY A 86 -26.15 -5.90 3.01
C GLY A 86 -24.91 -6.34 2.27
N VAL A 87 -24.02 -5.38 2.01
CA VAL A 87 -22.68 -5.66 1.45
C VAL A 87 -21.62 -5.11 2.38
N PHE A 88 -20.67 -5.97 2.74
CA PHE A 88 -19.44 -5.61 3.42
C PHE A 88 -18.30 -5.60 2.41
N HIS A 89 -17.92 -4.41 1.98
CA HIS A 89 -16.83 -4.24 1.03
C HIS A 89 -15.50 -4.04 1.77
N THR A 90 -14.79 -5.14 2.01
CA THR A 90 -13.47 -5.12 2.67
C THR A 90 -12.29 -5.32 1.70
N ALA A 91 -12.57 -5.56 0.42
CA ALA A 91 -11.54 -5.82 -0.58
C ALA A 91 -10.80 -4.55 -0.96
N SER A 92 -9.49 -4.52 -0.72
CA SER A 92 -8.65 -3.41 -1.11
C SER A 92 -7.20 -3.89 -1.21
N PRO A 93 -6.44 -3.47 -2.23
CA PRO A 93 -5.00 -3.74 -2.28
C PRO A 93 -4.28 -3.11 -1.09
N VAL A 94 -3.32 -3.84 -0.52
CA VAL A 94 -2.45 -3.34 0.55
C VAL A 94 -1.01 -3.61 0.14
N VAL A 95 -0.26 -2.56 -0.22
CA VAL A 95 1.16 -2.65 -0.58
C VAL A 95 1.95 -1.72 0.34
N HIS A 96 2.74 -2.29 1.23
CA HIS A 96 3.58 -1.56 2.18
C HIS A 96 5.00 -1.38 1.60
N ALA A 97 5.12 -0.45 0.63
CA ALA A 97 6.37 0.00 -0.03
C ALA A 97 7.04 -0.97 -1.03
N VAL A 98 7.44 -0.41 -2.18
CA VAL A 98 8.33 -1.05 -3.16
C VAL A 98 9.78 -0.68 -2.79
N SER A 99 10.60 -1.70 -2.55
CA SER A 99 11.90 -1.64 -1.88
C SER A 99 13.10 -1.29 -2.76
N ASP A 100 12.93 -0.64 -3.92
CA ASP A 100 14.04 -0.42 -4.85
C ASP A 100 14.42 1.08 -4.99
N PRO A 101 15.56 1.49 -4.40
CA PRO A 101 16.07 2.87 -4.44
C PRO A 101 16.40 3.38 -5.85
N GLN A 102 16.75 2.50 -6.78
CA GLN A 102 17.32 2.88 -8.07
C GLN A 102 16.30 3.59 -8.98
N LEU A 103 15.00 3.37 -8.74
CA LEU A 103 13.96 4.02 -9.54
C LEU A 103 13.36 5.27 -8.89
N TRP A 104 13.79 5.67 -7.68
CA TRP A 104 13.44 7.01 -7.17
C TRP A 104 14.08 8.12 -8.00
N TYR A 105 15.31 7.89 -8.48
CA TYR A 105 15.99 8.81 -9.39
C TYR A 105 15.20 8.95 -10.70
N GLN A 106 14.84 7.84 -11.34
CA GLN A 106 14.06 7.83 -12.59
C GLN A 106 12.69 8.49 -12.43
N LEU A 107 11.99 8.23 -11.32
CA LEU A 107 10.72 8.86 -10.98
C LEU A 107 10.86 10.39 -10.84
N SER A 108 11.88 10.85 -10.12
CA SER A 108 12.12 12.28 -9.92
C SER A 108 12.35 13.03 -11.24
N LYS A 109 13.07 12.41 -12.19
CA LYS A 109 13.33 12.99 -13.51
C LYS A 109 12.08 13.00 -14.39
N THR A 110 11.26 11.95 -14.32
CA THR A 110 9.97 11.88 -15.03
C THR A 110 9.01 12.97 -14.55
N LEU A 111 8.82 13.09 -13.23
CA LEU A 111 7.91 14.09 -12.65
C LEU A 111 8.38 15.53 -12.90
N ALA A 112 9.70 15.77 -12.82
CA ALA A 112 10.26 17.08 -13.16
C ALA A 112 10.00 17.46 -14.62
N GLU A 113 10.08 16.48 -15.54
CA GLU A 113 9.78 16.70 -16.95
C GLU A 113 8.29 17.00 -17.18
N GLU A 114 7.39 16.21 -16.60
CA GLU A 114 5.93 16.42 -16.72
C GLU A 114 5.52 17.80 -16.18
N ALA A 115 6.05 18.19 -15.02
CA ALA A 115 5.82 19.51 -14.45
C ALA A 115 6.36 20.64 -15.35
N ALA A 116 7.55 20.45 -15.94
CA ALA A 116 8.12 21.41 -16.88
C ALA A 116 7.26 21.56 -18.15
N TRP A 117 6.79 20.45 -18.74
CA TRP A 117 5.91 20.48 -19.92
C TRP A 117 4.57 21.16 -19.63
N LYS A 118 3.97 20.88 -18.48
CA LYS A 118 2.72 21.53 -18.05
C LYS A 118 2.92 23.04 -17.88
N CYS A 119 3.95 23.45 -17.14
CA CYS A 119 4.28 24.86 -16.91
C CYS A 119 4.59 25.58 -18.22
N ALA A 120 5.36 24.96 -19.12
CA ALA A 120 5.68 25.52 -20.42
C ALA A 120 4.43 25.76 -21.27
N ALA A 121 3.49 24.82 -21.28
CA ALA A 121 2.21 24.96 -21.97
C ALA A 121 1.35 26.10 -21.37
N GLU A 122 1.32 26.23 -20.05
CA GLU A 122 0.58 27.29 -19.35
C GLU A 122 1.21 28.68 -19.55
N CYS A 123 2.53 28.76 -19.63
CA CYS A 123 3.28 30.00 -19.78
C CYS A 123 3.55 30.39 -21.25
N GLY A 124 3.17 29.56 -22.22
CA GLY A 124 3.49 29.78 -23.64
C GLY A 124 4.99 29.77 -23.93
N ILE A 125 5.77 28.97 -23.20
CA ILE A 125 7.21 28.80 -23.37
C ILE A 125 7.47 27.61 -24.29
N ASP A 126 8.28 27.79 -25.33
CA ASP A 126 8.78 26.68 -26.14
C ASP A 126 9.78 25.85 -25.33
N LEU A 127 9.38 24.63 -24.95
CA LEU A 127 10.21 23.72 -24.18
C LEU A 127 10.82 22.64 -25.08
N VAL A 128 12.10 22.36 -24.83
CA VAL A 128 12.82 21.18 -25.34
C VAL A 128 13.43 20.46 -24.16
N THR A 129 13.30 19.13 -24.11
CA THR A 129 13.89 18.31 -23.05
C THR A 129 14.93 17.36 -23.64
N ILE A 130 16.13 17.37 -23.06
CA ILE A 130 17.23 16.47 -23.43
C ILE A 130 17.35 15.39 -22.36
N HIS A 131 17.36 14.14 -22.79
CA HIS A 131 17.37 12.94 -21.95
C HIS A 131 18.70 12.22 -22.12
N PRO A 132 19.74 12.65 -21.39
CA PRO A 132 21.04 12.00 -21.47
C PRO A 132 21.01 10.61 -20.82
N GLY A 133 21.81 9.70 -21.36
CA GLY A 133 22.18 8.45 -20.69
C GLY A 133 23.02 8.68 -19.42
N PHE A 134 23.71 7.64 -18.96
CA PHE A 134 24.70 7.70 -17.90
C PHE A 134 25.86 8.60 -18.31
N VAL A 135 25.89 9.81 -17.75
CA VAL A 135 26.83 10.86 -18.15
C VAL A 135 28.21 10.59 -17.56
N ILE A 136 29.20 10.44 -18.44
CA ILE A 136 30.61 10.27 -18.12
C ILE A 136 31.44 11.36 -18.82
N GLY A 137 32.70 11.52 -18.45
CA GLY A 137 33.62 12.47 -19.11
C GLY A 137 34.38 13.37 -18.13
N PRO A 138 35.10 14.37 -18.64
CA PRO A 138 36.01 15.19 -17.83
C PRO A 138 35.26 16.01 -16.77
N LEU A 139 35.78 16.00 -15.54
CA LEU A 139 35.33 16.88 -14.46
C LEU A 139 36.04 18.23 -14.57
N ILE A 140 35.26 19.31 -14.66
CA ILE A 140 35.77 20.68 -14.56
C ILE A 140 35.75 21.17 -13.09
N GLN A 141 34.96 20.51 -12.24
CA GLN A 141 34.80 20.81 -10.82
C GLN A 141 35.63 19.89 -9.94
N SER A 142 36.03 20.38 -8.76
CA SER A 142 36.92 19.67 -7.81
C SER A 142 36.27 18.51 -7.07
N THR A 143 34.94 18.35 -7.16
CA THR A 143 34.17 17.31 -6.46
C THR A 143 33.49 16.37 -7.46
N PRO A 144 33.56 15.03 -7.27
CA PRO A 144 32.83 14.09 -8.11
C PRO A 144 31.32 14.36 -8.11
N THR A 145 30.69 14.30 -9.29
CA THR A 145 29.24 14.33 -9.44
C THR A 145 28.63 12.97 -9.15
N SER A 146 27.32 12.88 -8.98
CA SER A 146 26.63 11.63 -8.63
C SER A 146 26.92 10.46 -9.58
N SER A 147 27.00 10.69 -10.89
CA SER A 147 27.33 9.64 -11.87
C SER A 147 28.80 9.23 -11.80
N ILE A 148 29.70 10.20 -11.61
CA ILE A 148 31.14 9.94 -11.51
C ILE A 148 31.50 9.29 -10.17
N ASP A 149 30.84 9.66 -9.07
CA ASP A 149 31.01 9.04 -7.76
C ASP A 149 30.60 7.56 -7.79
N VAL A 150 29.46 7.24 -8.41
CA VAL A 150 29.04 5.85 -8.64
C VAL A 150 30.08 5.10 -9.47
N PHE A 151 30.54 5.71 -10.57
CA PHE A 151 31.55 5.10 -11.45
C PHE A 151 32.89 4.86 -10.72
N LEU A 152 33.35 5.83 -9.93
CA LEU A 152 34.57 5.74 -9.11
C LEU A 152 34.46 4.66 -8.05
N LYS A 153 33.32 4.55 -7.37
CA LYS A 153 33.08 3.53 -6.35
C LYS A 153 33.14 2.13 -6.93
N VAL A 154 32.64 1.95 -8.15
CA VAL A 154 32.71 0.69 -8.88
C VAL A 154 34.16 0.42 -9.31
N MET A 155 34.85 1.39 -9.92
CA MET A 155 36.26 1.22 -10.32
C MET A 155 37.18 0.90 -9.14
N ASN A 156 36.92 1.49 -7.97
CA ASN A 156 37.72 1.26 -6.76
C ASN A 156 37.31 -0.02 -6.00
N GLY A 157 36.34 -0.80 -6.51
CA GLY A 157 35.85 -2.02 -5.85
C GLY A 157 35.10 -1.79 -4.53
N THR A 158 34.82 -0.53 -4.17
CA THR A 158 34.11 -0.16 -2.93
C THR A 158 32.59 -0.35 -3.02
N GLN A 159 32.08 -0.59 -4.22
CA GLN A 159 30.68 -0.90 -4.48
C GLN A 159 30.59 -1.90 -5.63
N THR A 160 29.77 -2.94 -5.47
CA THR A 160 29.43 -3.88 -6.54
C THR A 160 28.16 -3.43 -7.26
N PHE A 161 28.15 -3.59 -8.58
CA PHE A 161 26.97 -3.35 -9.41
C PHE A 161 26.62 -4.62 -10.21
N PRO A 162 25.33 -4.91 -10.41
CA PRO A 162 24.93 -5.93 -11.36
C PRO A 162 25.38 -5.55 -12.77
N ASP A 163 25.86 -6.52 -13.55
CA ASP A 163 26.25 -6.31 -14.94
C ASP A 163 25.00 -6.09 -15.82
N GLY A 164 24.49 -4.86 -15.79
CA GLY A 164 23.28 -4.43 -16.51
C GLY A 164 23.60 -3.69 -17.79
N VAL A 165 22.60 -3.58 -18.67
CA VAL A 165 22.69 -2.76 -19.88
C VAL A 165 22.55 -1.29 -19.50
N HIS A 166 23.52 -0.47 -19.88
CA HIS A 166 23.56 0.97 -19.62
C HIS A 166 23.74 1.76 -20.90
N CYS A 167 23.05 2.90 -20.97
CA CYS A 167 23.24 3.91 -22.00
C CYS A 167 24.32 4.89 -21.53
N PHE A 168 25.37 5.16 -22.28
CA PHE A 168 26.43 6.12 -21.94
C PHE A 168 26.39 7.33 -22.86
N VAL A 169 26.83 8.48 -22.34
CA VAL A 169 26.99 9.73 -23.09
C VAL A 169 28.12 10.57 -22.47
N ASP A 170 28.91 11.23 -23.30
CA ASP A 170 29.93 12.15 -22.83
C ASP A 170 29.31 13.49 -22.39
N VAL A 171 29.75 14.03 -21.25
CA VAL A 171 29.28 15.32 -20.70
C VAL A 171 29.44 16.47 -21.69
N ARG A 172 30.44 16.42 -22.58
CA ARG A 172 30.66 17.42 -23.64
C ARG A 172 29.56 17.34 -24.71
N ASP A 173 29.13 16.13 -25.07
CA ASP A 173 28.01 15.93 -25.99
C ASP A 173 26.70 16.41 -25.37
N VAL A 174 26.50 16.18 -24.07
CA VAL A 174 25.35 16.74 -23.33
C VAL A 174 25.36 18.26 -23.41
N ALA A 175 26.49 18.92 -23.15
CA ALA A 175 26.60 20.38 -23.22
C ALA A 175 26.34 20.92 -24.64
N LEU A 176 26.92 20.29 -25.65
CA LEU A 176 26.71 20.65 -27.05
C LEU A 176 25.26 20.47 -27.48
N ALA A 177 24.61 19.38 -27.06
CA ALA A 177 23.20 19.14 -27.37
C ALA A 177 22.29 20.23 -26.79
N HIS A 178 22.57 20.73 -25.58
CA HIS A 178 21.82 21.85 -25.01
C HIS A 178 22.00 23.13 -25.83
N LEU A 179 23.23 23.44 -26.25
CA LEU A 179 23.50 24.60 -27.09
C LEU A 179 22.77 24.50 -28.44
N GLN A 180 22.85 23.34 -29.09
CA GLN A 180 22.19 23.11 -30.38
C GLN A 180 20.67 23.14 -30.27
N ALA A 181 20.09 22.56 -29.21
CA ALA A 181 18.66 22.61 -28.97
C ALA A 181 18.17 24.04 -28.72
N PHE A 182 19.01 24.88 -28.12
CA PHE A 182 18.68 26.29 -27.89
C PHE A 182 18.81 27.14 -29.16
N GLU A 183 19.83 26.90 -29.98
CA GLU A 183 20.10 27.69 -31.19
C GLU A 183 19.25 27.27 -32.39
N ALA A 184 18.79 26.01 -32.45
CA ALA A 184 18.03 25.50 -33.57
C ALA A 184 16.54 25.88 -33.48
N PRO A 185 16.01 26.74 -34.38
CA PRO A 185 14.58 27.13 -34.35
C PRO A 185 13.61 25.98 -34.63
N THR A 186 14.13 24.83 -35.09
CA THR A 186 13.37 23.62 -35.37
C THR A 186 13.38 22.61 -34.23
N ALA A 187 14.13 22.85 -33.15
CA ALA A 187 14.19 21.95 -32.01
C ALA A 187 12.87 21.99 -31.23
N LYS A 188 12.25 20.82 -31.03
CA LYS A 188 10.95 20.71 -30.33
C LYS A 188 10.79 19.32 -29.74
N GLY A 189 10.15 19.26 -28.58
CA GLY A 189 9.81 17.98 -27.94
C GLY A 189 10.98 17.38 -27.17
N ARG A 190 11.11 16.05 -27.26
CA ARG A 190 11.99 15.24 -26.41
C ARG A 190 13.10 14.61 -27.24
N TYR A 191 14.36 14.78 -26.81
CA TYR A 191 15.52 14.19 -27.46
C TYR A 191 16.23 13.22 -26.51
N CYS A 192 16.40 11.97 -26.93
CA CYS A 192 17.26 11.01 -26.23
C CYS A 192 18.71 11.22 -26.67
N LEU A 193 19.62 11.39 -25.73
CA LEU A 193 21.04 11.62 -26.01
C LEU A 193 21.88 10.49 -25.42
N VAL A 194 22.18 9.51 -26.27
CA VAL A 194 22.92 8.30 -25.94
C VAL A 194 23.88 8.04 -27.09
N GLU A 195 25.17 7.83 -26.78
CA GLU A 195 26.17 7.46 -27.78
C GLU A 195 26.27 5.94 -27.89
N SER A 196 26.38 5.26 -26.74
CA SER A 196 26.53 3.81 -26.70
C SER A 196 25.59 3.17 -25.69
N VAL A 197 25.20 1.93 -25.98
CA VAL A 197 24.42 1.07 -25.08
C VAL A 197 25.22 -0.20 -24.88
N THR A 198 25.78 -0.39 -23.69
CA THR A 198 26.67 -1.51 -23.40
C THR A 198 26.61 -1.95 -21.94
N LEU A 199 27.22 -3.08 -21.61
CA LEU A 199 27.34 -3.59 -20.26
C LEU A 199 28.45 -2.87 -19.48
N TYR A 200 28.37 -2.84 -18.15
CA TYR A 200 29.46 -2.33 -17.32
C TYR A 200 30.75 -3.14 -17.53
N SER A 201 30.64 -4.46 -17.67
CA SER A 201 31.78 -5.34 -17.96
C SER A 201 32.49 -4.98 -19.26
N GLU A 202 31.74 -4.66 -20.31
CA GLU A 202 32.30 -4.21 -21.60
C GLU A 202 32.95 -2.83 -21.48
N ALA A 203 32.35 -1.90 -20.73
CA ALA A 203 32.96 -0.60 -20.44
C ALA A 203 34.29 -0.74 -19.66
N PHE A 204 34.36 -1.68 -18.70
CA PHE A 204 35.61 -1.96 -17.97
C PHE A 204 36.69 -2.62 -18.84
N LYS A 205 36.31 -3.47 -19.80
CA LYS A 205 37.27 -3.99 -20.80
C LYS A 205 37.89 -2.86 -21.63
N ILE A 206 37.08 -1.89 -22.05
CA ILE A 206 37.57 -0.70 -22.76
C ILE A 206 38.56 0.07 -21.88
N LEU A 207 38.23 0.32 -20.62
CA LEU A 207 39.11 1.02 -19.69
C LEU A 207 40.42 0.25 -19.41
N HIS A 208 40.35 -1.07 -19.26
CA HIS A 208 41.54 -1.91 -19.06
C HIS A 208 42.49 -1.85 -20.26
N ASN A 209 41.95 -1.88 -21.48
CA ASN A 209 42.75 -1.75 -22.70
C ASN A 209 43.39 -0.36 -22.84
N LEU A 210 42.69 0.70 -22.45
CA LEU A 210 43.20 2.08 -22.52
C LEU A 210 44.19 2.39 -21.38
N TYR A 211 44.01 1.79 -20.22
CA TYR A 211 44.82 2.02 -19.02
C TYR A 211 45.23 0.69 -18.35
N PRO A 212 46.21 -0.05 -18.93
CA PRO A 212 46.58 -1.38 -18.45
C PRO A 212 47.12 -1.42 -17.01
N SER A 213 47.54 -0.27 -16.47
CA SER A 213 48.04 -0.13 -15.09
C SER A 213 46.94 0.07 -14.04
N LEU A 214 45.68 0.24 -14.46
CA LEU A 214 44.55 0.45 -13.55
C LEU A 214 44.04 -0.91 -13.02
N CYS A 215 44.11 -1.12 -11.71
CA CYS A 215 43.53 -2.30 -11.06
C CYS A 215 42.00 -2.17 -10.97
N LEU A 216 41.31 -2.67 -12.00
CA LEU A 216 39.84 -2.72 -12.03
C LEU A 216 39.33 -4.05 -11.41
N PRO A 217 38.11 -4.08 -10.84
CA PRO A 217 37.55 -5.30 -10.27
C PRO A 217 37.31 -6.37 -11.35
N GLU A 218 37.68 -7.62 -11.08
CA GLU A 218 37.61 -8.71 -12.06
C GLU A 218 36.18 -9.20 -12.35
N ASN A 219 35.19 -8.93 -11.48
CA ASN A 219 33.83 -9.48 -11.62
C ASN A 219 32.74 -8.45 -11.27
N CYS A 220 31.94 -8.05 -12.27
CA CYS A 220 30.56 -7.60 -12.02
C CYS A 220 29.70 -8.83 -11.72
N SER A 221 28.79 -8.76 -10.74
CA SER A 221 27.95 -9.91 -10.39
C SER A 221 27.00 -10.25 -11.53
N THR A 222 27.01 -11.51 -11.99
CA THR A 222 26.11 -12.01 -13.03
C THR A 222 24.70 -12.19 -12.47
N LEU A 223 23.72 -11.52 -13.07
CA LEU A 223 22.31 -11.91 -12.96
C LEU A 223 21.94 -12.81 -14.14
N PRO A 224 20.98 -13.75 -13.99
CA PRO A 224 20.47 -14.53 -15.10
C PRO A 224 19.75 -13.61 -16.11
N GLU A 225 20.13 -13.73 -17.39
CA GLU A 225 19.66 -13.06 -18.62
C GLU A 225 19.22 -11.57 -18.58
N PRO A 226 19.59 -10.78 -19.60
CA PRO A 226 19.32 -9.35 -19.62
C PRO A 226 17.81 -9.08 -19.68
N THR A 227 17.21 -8.75 -18.54
CA THR A 227 15.93 -8.06 -18.54
C THR A 227 16.25 -6.65 -19.04
N ILE A 228 15.86 -6.34 -20.29
CA ILE A 228 15.92 -4.98 -20.83
C ILE A 228 15.23 -4.06 -19.82
N VAL A 229 16.00 -3.28 -19.06
CA VAL A 229 15.47 -2.22 -18.22
C VAL A 229 15.11 -1.08 -19.15
N ALA A 230 13.98 -1.26 -19.85
CA ALA A 230 13.38 -0.22 -20.65
C ALA A 230 13.09 0.97 -19.72
N CYS A 231 13.74 2.09 -20.05
CA CYS A 231 13.51 3.41 -19.49
C CYS A 231 12.00 3.66 -19.44
N ASN A 232 11.46 3.94 -18.25
CA ASN A 232 10.03 4.04 -18.14
C ASN A 232 9.61 5.06 -17.07
N ALA A 233 8.77 5.99 -17.51
CA ALA A 233 7.78 6.71 -16.73
C ALA A 233 6.75 5.77 -16.04
N SER A 234 7.15 4.55 -15.67
CA SER A 234 6.27 3.45 -15.28
C SER A 234 5.91 3.45 -13.80
N ARG A 235 6.65 4.07 -12.88
CA ARG A 235 6.36 3.87 -11.45
C ARG A 235 5.15 4.63 -10.90
N LEU A 236 4.91 5.87 -11.32
CA LEU A 236 3.63 6.54 -11.03
C LEU A 236 2.48 5.77 -11.70
N LYS A 237 2.71 5.29 -12.92
CA LYS A 237 1.77 4.45 -13.67
C LYS A 237 1.49 3.12 -12.98
N VAL A 238 2.48 2.50 -12.34
CA VAL A 238 2.42 1.22 -11.59
C VAL A 238 1.74 1.41 -10.23
N MET A 239 2.13 2.40 -9.42
CA MET A 239 1.43 2.69 -8.16
C MET A 239 -0.03 3.11 -8.41
N LYS A 240 -0.26 3.92 -9.46
CA LYS A 240 -1.60 4.25 -9.91
C LYS A 240 -2.34 3.00 -10.39
N SER A 241 -1.76 2.16 -11.25
CA SER A 241 -2.44 0.99 -11.82
C SER A 241 -2.59 -0.20 -10.87
N GLU A 242 -1.73 -0.35 -9.85
CA GLU A 242 -1.68 -1.50 -8.95
C GLU A 242 -2.27 -1.21 -7.56
N LEU A 243 -2.30 0.06 -7.12
CA LEU A 243 -2.79 0.44 -5.80
C LEU A 243 -3.99 1.40 -5.84
N ILE A 244 -3.91 2.50 -6.58
CA ILE A 244 -4.98 3.53 -6.59
C ILE A 244 -6.14 3.09 -7.47
N ASP A 245 -5.90 2.82 -8.75
CA ASP A 245 -6.92 2.43 -9.72
C ASP A 245 -7.68 1.18 -9.28
N PRO A 246 -7.03 0.10 -8.79
CA PRO A 246 -7.78 -1.08 -8.37
C PRO A 246 -8.64 -0.84 -7.13
N ALA A 247 -8.19 0.03 -6.21
CA ALA A 247 -9.00 0.40 -5.05
C ALA A 247 -10.24 1.19 -5.49
N VAL A 248 -10.05 2.28 -6.25
CA VAL A 248 -11.15 3.14 -6.70
C VAL A 248 -12.11 2.38 -7.63
N LYS A 249 -11.59 1.73 -8.67
CA LYS A 249 -12.40 0.98 -9.65
C LYS A 249 -13.09 -0.20 -9.00
N GLY A 250 -12.41 -0.91 -8.11
CA GLY A 250 -12.98 -2.04 -7.37
C GLY A 250 -14.14 -1.61 -6.48
N THR A 251 -13.97 -0.54 -5.70
CA THR A 251 -15.03 0.01 -4.86
C THR A 251 -16.22 0.47 -5.69
N LEU A 252 -16.00 1.22 -6.77
CA LEU A 252 -17.07 1.65 -7.67
C LEU A 252 -17.76 0.48 -8.37
N ASN A 253 -17.04 -0.60 -8.70
CA ASN A 253 -17.64 -1.79 -9.31
C ASN A 253 -18.61 -2.48 -8.35
N VAL A 254 -18.21 -2.63 -7.07
CA VAL A 254 -19.10 -3.16 -6.03
C VAL A 254 -20.35 -2.29 -5.87
N LEU A 255 -20.18 -0.97 -5.78
CA LEU A 255 -21.32 -0.05 -5.62
C LEU A 255 -22.24 -0.02 -6.84
N ARG A 256 -21.69 -0.10 -8.06
CA ARG A 256 -22.49 -0.25 -9.28
C ARG A 256 -23.32 -1.52 -9.27
N SER A 257 -22.78 -2.65 -8.80
CA SER A 257 -23.56 -3.87 -8.63
C SER A 257 -24.63 -3.72 -7.54
N CYS A 258 -24.31 -3.05 -6.42
CA CYS A 258 -25.29 -2.80 -5.34
C CYS A 258 -26.46 -1.93 -5.83
N ALA A 259 -26.20 -0.89 -6.63
CA ALA A 259 -27.22 0.01 -7.17
C ALA A 259 -28.27 -0.72 -8.04
N LYS A 260 -27.93 -1.87 -8.60
CA LYS A 260 -28.85 -2.69 -9.40
C LYS A 260 -29.78 -3.57 -8.57
N VAL A 261 -29.52 -3.73 -7.26
CA VAL A 261 -30.19 -4.72 -6.40
C VAL A 261 -31.06 -4.03 -5.35
N PRO A 262 -32.41 -4.02 -5.52
CA PRO A 262 -33.32 -3.32 -4.63
C PRO A 262 -33.36 -3.86 -3.19
N SER A 263 -32.91 -5.10 -2.96
CA SER A 263 -32.90 -5.70 -1.62
C SER A 263 -31.76 -5.18 -0.74
N ILE A 264 -30.74 -4.51 -1.31
CA ILE A 264 -29.63 -3.92 -0.55
C ILE A 264 -30.16 -2.76 0.29
N LYS A 265 -30.02 -2.90 1.61
CA LYS A 265 -30.43 -1.88 2.58
C LYS A 265 -29.27 -0.97 2.95
N ARG A 266 -28.05 -1.50 3.02
CA ARG A 266 -26.86 -0.77 3.44
C ARG A 266 -25.58 -1.41 2.90
N VAL A 267 -24.61 -0.57 2.56
CA VAL A 267 -23.24 -0.98 2.24
C VAL A 267 -22.32 -0.49 3.35
N VAL A 268 -21.50 -1.39 3.89
CA VAL A 268 -20.45 -1.07 4.87
C VAL A 268 -19.10 -1.25 4.20
N ILE A 269 -18.30 -0.19 4.10
CA ILE A 269 -16.96 -0.24 3.48
C ILE A 269 -15.86 -0.24 4.53
N THR A 270 -14.78 -0.97 4.28
CA THR A 270 -13.55 -0.88 5.07
C THR A 270 -12.63 0.19 4.50
N ALA A 271 -12.76 1.40 5.03
CA ALA A 271 -11.85 2.51 4.82
C ALA A 271 -10.57 2.34 5.67
N SER A 272 -9.94 3.43 6.12
CA SER A 272 -8.76 3.38 6.98
C SER A 272 -8.58 4.70 7.72
N VAL A 273 -7.92 4.71 8.87
CA VAL A 273 -7.41 5.98 9.43
C VAL A 273 -6.46 6.71 8.47
N ALA A 274 -5.92 6.02 7.46
CA ALA A 274 -5.13 6.64 6.40
C ALA A 274 -5.93 7.61 5.51
N SER A 275 -7.26 7.52 5.44
CA SER A 275 -8.11 8.51 4.77
C SER A 275 -8.64 9.60 5.72
N VAL A 276 -8.21 9.58 6.99
CA VAL A 276 -8.65 10.54 8.02
C VAL A 276 -7.54 11.56 8.31
N MET A 277 -6.31 11.11 8.52
CA MET A 277 -5.35 11.87 9.31
C MET A 277 -4.29 12.69 8.56
N PHE A 278 -4.07 12.44 7.28
CA PHE A 278 -2.93 13.00 6.54
C PHE A 278 -3.29 14.32 5.84
N ASN A 279 -3.57 15.36 6.63
CA ASN A 279 -4.01 16.68 6.12
C ASN A 279 -3.09 17.85 6.46
N GLY A 280 -1.88 17.55 6.93
CA GLY A 280 -0.88 18.57 7.27
C GLY A 280 -1.08 19.24 8.63
N LYS A 281 -2.20 19.00 9.33
CA LYS A 281 -2.37 19.49 10.70
C LYS A 281 -1.30 18.86 11.63
N PRO A 282 -0.71 19.65 12.55
CA PRO A 282 0.29 19.13 13.48
C PRO A 282 -0.35 18.11 14.43
N LEU A 283 0.37 17.03 14.71
CA LEU A 283 -0.07 15.97 15.61
C LEU A 283 0.64 16.12 16.97
N THR A 284 0.00 16.82 17.90
CA THR A 284 0.49 17.03 19.28
C THR A 284 -0.36 16.23 20.29
N PRO A 285 0.05 16.06 21.56
CA PRO A 285 -0.67 15.23 22.55
C PRO A 285 -2.11 15.63 22.82
N ASP A 286 -2.41 16.92 22.68
CA ASP A 286 -3.73 17.48 22.93
C ASP A 286 -4.66 17.33 21.71
N VAL A 287 -4.12 16.93 20.56
CA VAL A 287 -4.91 16.68 19.35
C VAL A 287 -5.70 15.39 19.50
N VAL A 288 -7.01 15.51 19.28
CA VAL A 288 -7.92 14.39 19.10
C VAL A 288 -8.34 14.36 17.63
N ILE A 289 -7.90 13.31 16.94
CA ILE A 289 -8.34 13.03 15.57
C ILE A 289 -9.71 12.36 15.65
N ASP A 290 -10.66 12.81 14.85
CA ASP A 290 -12.00 12.23 14.76
C ASP A 290 -12.44 12.10 13.29
N GLU A 291 -13.69 11.72 13.09
CA GLU A 291 -14.25 11.47 11.76
C GLU A 291 -14.49 12.73 10.92
N THR A 292 -14.35 13.93 11.51
CA THR A 292 -14.41 15.21 10.79
C THR A 292 -13.12 15.51 10.03
N TRP A 293 -12.05 14.78 10.32
CA TRP A 293 -10.77 14.91 9.63
C TRP A 293 -10.78 14.07 8.34
N PHE A 294 -10.27 14.65 7.26
CA PHE A 294 -10.06 13.98 5.98
C PHE A 294 -8.61 14.15 5.59
N SER A 295 -7.99 13.10 5.08
CA SER A 295 -6.65 13.19 4.49
C SER A 295 -6.67 14.04 3.22
N ASP A 296 -5.59 14.77 2.98
CA ASP A 296 -5.37 15.53 1.75
C ASP A 296 -4.46 14.71 0.83
N THR A 297 -4.93 14.43 -0.38
CA THR A 297 -4.19 13.63 -1.36
C THR A 297 -2.89 14.29 -1.81
N VAL A 298 -2.84 15.62 -1.88
CA VAL A 298 -1.62 16.39 -2.18
C VAL A 298 -0.61 16.17 -1.07
N ARG A 299 -1.05 16.29 0.18
CA ARG A 299 -0.17 16.06 1.34
C ARG A 299 0.30 14.61 1.42
N CYS A 300 -0.57 13.65 1.12
CA CYS A 300 -0.19 12.24 1.07
C CYS A 300 0.86 11.97 -0.01
N GLU A 301 0.78 12.66 -1.15
CA GLU A 301 1.76 12.56 -2.25
C GLU A 301 3.12 13.13 -1.85
N GLU A 302 3.16 14.28 -1.18
CA GLU A 302 4.39 14.85 -0.61
C GLU A 302 5.08 13.87 0.37
N LEU A 303 4.27 13.17 1.18
CA LEU A 303 4.73 12.12 2.10
C LEU A 303 5.05 10.80 1.41
N LYS A 304 4.85 10.69 0.09
CA LYS A 304 4.97 9.46 -0.71
C LYS A 304 4.12 8.32 -0.15
N ASN A 305 3.00 8.64 0.51
CA ASN A 305 2.09 7.70 1.14
C ASN A 305 0.97 7.31 0.16
N TRP A 306 1.33 6.51 -0.85
CA TRP A 306 0.40 6.06 -1.90
C TRP A 306 -0.77 5.22 -1.36
N TYR A 307 -0.57 4.51 -0.26
CA TYR A 307 -1.65 3.79 0.41
C TYR A 307 -2.71 4.74 0.97
N ALA A 308 -2.29 5.84 1.62
CA ALA A 308 -3.22 6.87 2.08
C ALA A 308 -3.96 7.53 0.91
N ILE A 309 -3.29 7.83 -0.21
CA ILE A 309 -3.95 8.35 -1.43
C ILE A 309 -5.00 7.37 -1.93
N SER A 310 -4.64 6.09 -2.10
CA SER A 310 -5.54 5.04 -2.57
C SER A 310 -6.78 4.92 -1.68
N LYS A 311 -6.60 4.86 -0.36
CA LYS A 311 -7.71 4.77 0.60
C LYS A 311 -8.58 6.03 0.63
N THR A 312 -7.98 7.21 0.50
CA THR A 312 -8.70 8.49 0.48
C THR A 312 -9.57 8.58 -0.77
N LEU A 313 -8.99 8.38 -1.96
CA LEU A 313 -9.72 8.46 -3.23
C LEU A 313 -10.80 7.38 -3.36
N ALA A 314 -10.56 6.16 -2.85
CA ALA A 314 -11.56 5.10 -2.87
C ALA A 314 -12.76 5.44 -1.96
N GLU A 315 -12.50 5.98 -0.77
CA GLU A 315 -13.56 6.43 0.14
C GLU A 315 -14.34 7.63 -0.43
N GLU A 316 -13.67 8.66 -0.95
CA GLU A 316 -14.31 9.81 -1.61
C GLU A 316 -15.19 9.39 -2.79
N SER A 317 -14.68 8.49 -3.63
CA SER A 317 -15.43 7.94 -4.77
C SER A 317 -16.64 7.13 -4.31
N ALA A 318 -16.52 6.40 -3.20
CA ALA A 318 -17.63 5.66 -2.62
C ALA A 318 -18.74 6.59 -2.12
N TRP A 319 -18.39 7.61 -1.34
CA TRP A 319 -19.34 8.60 -0.84
C TRP A 319 -20.07 9.31 -1.99
N LYS A 320 -19.31 9.84 -2.96
CA LYS A 320 -19.88 10.50 -4.13
C LYS A 320 -20.86 9.60 -4.89
N PHE A 321 -20.45 8.36 -5.18
CA PHE A 321 -21.31 7.43 -5.90
C PHE A 321 -22.57 7.08 -5.10
N SER A 322 -22.43 6.84 -3.80
CA SER A 322 -23.55 6.49 -2.93
C SER A 322 -24.57 7.61 -2.80
N GLU A 323 -24.13 8.87 -2.69
CA GLU A 323 -25.01 10.05 -2.72
C GLU A 323 -25.76 10.15 -4.04
N ASP A 324 -25.07 10.01 -5.17
CA ASP A 324 -25.65 10.10 -6.51
C ASP A 324 -26.69 8.98 -6.80
N HIS A 325 -26.63 7.85 -6.08
CA HIS A 325 -27.49 6.67 -6.32
C HIS A 325 -28.40 6.31 -5.13
N GLY A 326 -28.42 7.12 -4.07
CA GLY A 326 -29.23 6.87 -2.88
C GLY A 326 -28.88 5.59 -2.10
N ILE A 327 -27.61 5.18 -2.11
CA ILE A 327 -27.12 4.03 -1.35
C ILE A 327 -26.80 4.47 0.08
N ASP A 328 -27.41 3.81 1.08
CA ASP A 328 -27.01 3.96 2.48
C ASP A 328 -25.61 3.36 2.70
N LEU A 329 -24.64 4.22 2.95
CA LEU A 329 -23.22 3.90 3.08
C LEU A 329 -22.72 4.22 4.49
N VAL A 330 -21.98 3.28 5.08
CA VAL A 330 -21.22 3.49 6.32
C VAL A 330 -19.75 3.10 6.12
N ALA A 331 -18.83 3.94 6.56
CA ALA A 331 -17.39 3.68 6.46
C ALA A 331 -16.79 3.34 7.83
N ILE A 332 -16.12 2.19 7.91
CA ILE A 332 -15.30 1.81 9.07
C ILE A 332 -13.85 2.19 8.78
N CYS A 333 -13.25 3.03 9.61
CA CYS A 333 -11.89 3.55 9.48
C CYS A 333 -11.00 2.91 10.55
N PRO A 334 -10.53 1.65 10.37
CA PRO A 334 -9.68 0.99 11.35
C PRO A 334 -8.27 1.57 11.36
N GLY A 335 -7.63 1.46 12.52
CA GLY A 335 -6.19 1.65 12.71
C GLY A 335 -5.34 0.49 12.19
N PHE A 336 -4.20 0.26 12.84
CA PHE A 336 -3.32 -0.88 12.59
C PHE A 336 -3.89 -2.14 13.24
N VAL A 337 -4.56 -2.97 12.44
CA VAL A 337 -5.33 -4.12 12.92
C VAL A 337 -4.42 -5.29 13.29
N ILE A 338 -4.52 -5.74 14.54
CA ILE A 338 -3.81 -6.91 15.06
C ILE A 338 -4.79 -7.85 15.76
N GLY A 339 -4.33 -9.05 16.11
CA GLY A 339 -5.10 -10.07 16.80
C GLY A 339 -4.86 -11.47 16.21
N PRO A 340 -5.64 -12.47 16.63
CA PRO A 340 -5.48 -13.85 16.18
C PRO A 340 -5.77 -14.00 14.67
N LEU A 341 -5.05 -14.89 13.99
CA LEU A 341 -5.17 -15.17 12.56
C LEU A 341 -6.05 -16.41 12.31
N LEU A 342 -6.99 -16.32 11.36
CA LEU A 342 -7.72 -17.49 10.85
C LEU A 342 -7.01 -18.08 9.64
N GLN A 343 -6.55 -17.20 8.74
CA GLN A 343 -5.83 -17.54 7.52
C GLN A 343 -4.51 -18.30 7.80
N PRO A 344 -4.02 -19.11 6.85
CA PRO A 344 -2.80 -19.90 7.05
C PRO A 344 -1.52 -19.07 7.05
N ALA A 345 -1.53 -17.86 6.47
CA ALA A 345 -0.36 -17.00 6.37
C ALA A 345 -0.69 -15.52 6.71
N PRO A 346 0.25 -14.78 7.33
CA PRO A 346 0.16 -13.33 7.50
C PRO A 346 -0.17 -12.61 6.19
N THR A 347 -1.05 -11.62 6.27
CA THR A 347 -1.35 -10.69 5.17
C THR A 347 -1.56 -9.29 5.74
N SER A 348 -1.33 -8.26 4.93
CA SER A 348 -1.66 -6.87 5.26
C SER A 348 -1.03 -6.40 6.59
N SER A 349 -1.83 -6.01 7.59
CA SER A 349 -1.34 -5.48 8.87
C SER A 349 -0.60 -6.52 9.72
N ILE A 350 -0.93 -7.81 9.59
CA ILE A 350 -0.21 -8.86 10.34
C ILE A 350 1.17 -9.13 9.76
N GLU A 351 1.34 -9.00 8.45
CA GLU A 351 2.66 -9.00 7.83
C GLU A 351 3.47 -7.78 8.29
N GLY A 352 2.85 -6.60 8.33
CA GLY A 352 3.46 -5.40 8.91
C GLY A 352 3.82 -5.56 10.39
N PHE A 353 2.99 -6.25 11.18
CA PHE A 353 3.28 -6.55 12.59
C PHE A 353 4.47 -7.52 12.72
N LEU A 354 4.52 -8.54 11.88
CA LEU A 354 5.64 -9.48 11.84
C LEU A 354 6.95 -8.76 11.47
N ASN A 355 6.92 -7.86 10.49
CA ASN A 355 8.07 -7.04 10.11
C ASN A 355 8.51 -6.10 11.22
N LEU A 356 7.55 -5.50 11.95
CA LEU A 356 7.83 -4.69 13.13
C LEU A 356 8.55 -5.53 14.19
N VAL A 357 8.01 -6.69 14.55
CA VAL A 357 8.61 -7.59 15.56
C VAL A 357 9.97 -8.13 15.10
N LYS A 358 10.20 -8.29 13.80
CA LYS A 358 11.48 -8.76 13.23
C LYS A 358 12.53 -7.67 13.04
N GLY A 359 12.21 -6.39 13.24
CA GLY A 359 13.18 -5.32 12.99
C GLY A 359 13.27 -4.84 11.55
N THR A 360 12.43 -5.34 10.64
CA THR A 360 12.62 -5.14 9.20
C THR A 360 11.82 -3.96 8.64
N GLN A 361 10.78 -3.49 9.35
CA GLN A 361 9.96 -2.36 8.90
C GLN A 361 9.30 -1.64 10.07
N THR A 362 9.32 -0.31 10.03
CA THR A 362 8.59 0.58 10.98
C THR A 362 7.85 1.68 10.23
N PHE A 363 6.81 2.22 10.86
CA PHE A 363 6.29 3.52 10.40
C PHE A 363 7.35 4.61 10.59
N PRO A 364 7.46 5.59 9.67
CA PRO A 364 8.45 6.67 9.80
C PRO A 364 8.31 7.50 11.07
N ASP A 365 7.11 7.61 11.64
CA ASP A 365 6.84 8.32 12.90
C ASP A 365 7.01 7.42 14.14
N GLY A 366 7.22 6.11 13.95
CA GLY A 366 7.24 5.11 15.01
C GLY A 366 5.91 4.92 15.74
N ILE A 367 4.83 5.59 15.33
CA ILE A 367 3.55 5.62 16.03
C ILE A 367 2.55 4.68 15.36
N TYR A 368 2.02 3.75 16.15
CA TYR A 368 1.04 2.77 15.73
C TYR A 368 -0.31 3.08 16.37
N ARG A 369 -1.37 3.03 15.54
CA ARG A 369 -2.77 3.23 15.95
C ARG A 369 -3.44 1.86 16.13
N PHE A 370 -3.03 1.07 17.10
CA PHE A 370 -3.46 -0.34 17.20
C PHE A 370 -4.96 -0.51 17.46
N VAL A 371 -5.51 -1.58 16.91
CA VAL A 371 -6.88 -2.03 17.18
C VAL A 371 -6.97 -3.55 17.05
N ASP A 372 -7.80 -4.18 17.89
CA ASP A 372 -8.08 -5.61 17.79
C ASP A 372 -9.00 -5.93 16.61
N ILE A 373 -8.69 -7.00 15.89
CA ILE A 373 -9.49 -7.49 14.77
C ILE A 373 -10.95 -7.76 15.15
N ARG A 374 -11.21 -8.27 16.36
CA ARG A 374 -12.56 -8.54 16.84
C ARG A 374 -13.36 -7.24 16.96
N ASN A 375 -12.75 -6.17 17.46
CA ASN A 375 -13.42 -4.86 17.51
C ASN A 375 -13.71 -4.28 16.13
N VAL A 376 -12.81 -4.47 15.16
CA VAL A 376 -13.03 -4.01 13.80
C VAL A 376 -14.20 -4.75 13.18
N VAL A 377 -14.28 -6.06 13.33
CA VAL A 377 -15.37 -6.86 12.76
C VAL A 377 -16.70 -6.58 13.46
N ASP A 378 -16.71 -6.48 14.79
CA ASP A 378 -17.90 -6.07 15.55
C ASP A 378 -18.39 -4.70 15.06
N ALA A 379 -17.49 -3.75 14.79
CA ALA A 379 -17.86 -2.44 14.25
C ALA A 379 -18.52 -2.53 12.86
N HIS A 380 -18.09 -3.44 11.99
CA HIS A 380 -18.75 -3.65 10.70
C HIS A 380 -20.17 -4.19 10.90
N ILE A 381 -20.34 -5.24 11.72
CA ILE A 381 -21.64 -5.87 11.96
C ILE A 381 -22.59 -4.87 12.64
N GLN A 382 -22.14 -4.18 13.69
CA GLN A 382 -22.96 -3.19 14.40
C GLN A 382 -23.34 -2.00 13.53
N ALA A 383 -22.43 -1.53 12.66
CA ALA A 383 -22.75 -0.49 11.68
C ALA A 383 -23.80 -0.94 10.65
N PHE A 384 -23.82 -2.22 10.31
CA PHE A 384 -24.87 -2.76 9.44
C PHE A 384 -26.21 -2.92 10.16
N GLU A 385 -26.20 -3.50 11.38
CA GLU A 385 -27.39 -3.84 12.13
C GLU A 385 -28.08 -2.62 12.79
N THR A 386 -27.32 -1.59 13.15
CA THR A 386 -27.85 -0.40 13.85
C THR A 386 -28.49 0.56 12.85
N PRO A 387 -29.82 0.77 12.84
CA PRO A 387 -30.47 1.59 11.82
C PRO A 387 -29.98 3.05 11.79
N ALA A 388 -29.64 3.60 12.95
CA ALA A 388 -29.16 4.98 13.10
C ALA A 388 -27.66 5.16 12.74
N ALA A 389 -26.93 4.08 12.46
CA ALA A 389 -25.53 4.18 12.05
C ALA A 389 -25.42 4.93 10.72
N SER A 390 -24.48 5.86 10.63
CA SER A 390 -24.28 6.72 9.45
C SER A 390 -22.86 7.25 9.41
N GLY A 391 -22.42 7.71 8.24
CA GLY A 391 -21.13 8.38 8.09
C GLY A 391 -19.93 7.46 8.34
N ARG A 392 -18.91 7.99 9.01
CA ARG A 392 -17.62 7.33 9.24
C ARG A 392 -17.50 6.93 10.73
N TYR A 393 -16.66 5.93 11.01
CA TYR A 393 -16.34 5.47 12.36
C TYR A 393 -14.84 5.17 12.48
N CYS A 394 -14.11 5.96 13.26
CA CYS A 394 -12.73 5.66 13.65
C CYS A 394 -12.72 4.48 14.62
N VAL A 395 -12.04 3.38 14.24
CA VAL A 395 -11.93 2.19 15.08
C VAL A 395 -10.46 2.00 15.45
N VAL A 396 -10.05 2.68 16.50
CA VAL A 396 -8.69 2.68 17.05
C VAL A 396 -8.74 2.43 18.55
N GLY A 397 -8.09 1.36 19.01
CA GLY A 397 -8.08 0.99 20.42
C GLY A 397 -7.06 1.79 21.24
N ARG A 398 -5.80 1.87 20.78
CA ARG A 398 -4.76 2.63 21.46
C ARG A 398 -3.71 3.14 20.47
N VAL A 399 -3.32 4.40 20.61
CA VAL A 399 -2.20 4.98 19.87
C VAL A 399 -0.96 4.91 20.76
N VAL A 400 0.11 4.29 20.29
CA VAL A 400 1.38 4.16 21.03
C VAL A 400 2.57 4.22 20.08
N HIS A 401 3.72 4.65 20.60
CA HIS A 401 5.00 4.41 19.92
C HIS A 401 5.36 2.91 19.97
N TYR A 402 6.04 2.38 18.94
CA TYR A 402 6.40 0.96 18.89
C TYR A 402 7.21 0.50 20.12
N SER A 403 8.04 1.38 20.69
CA SER A 403 8.82 1.07 21.90
C SER A 403 7.94 0.71 23.09
N GLU A 404 6.75 1.34 23.21
CA GLU A 404 5.80 1.02 24.26
C GLU A 404 5.12 -0.33 23.98
N ALA A 405 4.76 -0.61 22.73
CA ALA A 405 4.27 -1.93 22.33
C ALA A 405 5.32 -3.03 22.61
N PHE A 406 6.60 -2.74 22.41
CA PHE A 406 7.70 -3.67 22.71
C PHE A 406 7.86 -3.92 24.20
N LYS A 407 7.76 -2.88 25.05
CA LYS A 407 7.74 -3.05 26.51
C LYS A 407 6.58 -3.93 26.97
N ILE A 408 5.41 -3.80 26.33
CA ILE A 408 4.27 -4.68 26.59
C ILE A 408 4.58 -6.11 26.14
N LEU A 409 5.10 -6.29 24.93
CA LEU A 409 5.49 -7.59 24.37
C LEU A 409 6.53 -8.31 25.24
N GLN A 410 7.57 -7.63 25.72
CA GLN A 410 8.58 -8.20 26.61
C GLN A 410 8.00 -8.67 27.94
N LYS A 411 6.97 -7.99 28.47
CA LYS A 411 6.29 -8.39 29.70
C LYS A 411 5.39 -9.62 29.49
N ILE A 412 4.65 -9.67 28.38
CA ILE A 412 3.68 -10.76 28.12
C ILE A 412 4.34 -11.99 27.50
N CYS A 413 5.44 -11.83 26.77
CA CYS A 413 6.17 -12.90 26.11
C CYS A 413 7.70 -12.66 26.18
N PRO A 414 8.34 -12.90 27.34
CA PRO A 414 9.77 -12.62 27.53
C PRO A 414 10.71 -13.42 26.63
N SER A 415 10.26 -14.55 26.10
CA SER A 415 11.03 -15.38 25.15
C SER A 415 10.98 -14.85 23.71
N LEU A 416 10.15 -13.85 23.41
CA LEU A 416 10.12 -13.25 22.09
C LEU A 416 11.36 -12.37 21.89
N HIS A 417 12.23 -12.78 20.97
CA HIS A 417 13.39 -11.99 20.57
C HIS A 417 12.92 -10.74 19.81
N LEU A 418 13.06 -9.57 20.44
CA LEU A 418 12.79 -8.27 19.84
C LEU A 418 14.11 -7.57 19.45
N PRO A 419 14.10 -6.71 18.42
CA PRO A 419 15.28 -5.93 18.04
C PRO A 419 15.77 -5.05 19.19
N GLU A 420 17.07 -5.12 19.52
CA GLU A 420 17.68 -4.35 20.61
C GLU A 420 17.71 -2.84 20.31
N LYS A 421 17.82 -2.47 19.03
CA LYS A 421 17.78 -1.08 18.57
C LYS A 421 17.03 -1.00 17.24
N PHE A 422 16.00 -0.17 17.22
CA PHE A 422 15.68 0.57 16.02
C PHE A 422 16.47 1.87 16.10
N GLU A 423 17.12 2.29 15.02
CA GLU A 423 17.76 3.61 14.96
C GLU A 423 16.73 4.68 15.31
N ASP A 424 16.80 5.23 16.52
CA ASP A 424 16.34 6.59 16.80
C ASP A 424 16.95 7.08 18.11
N ASP A 425 18.05 7.83 17.98
CA ASP A 425 18.49 8.84 18.95
C ASP A 425 17.52 10.05 18.97
N LYS A 426 16.32 9.92 18.39
CA LYS A 426 15.30 10.97 18.35
C LYS A 426 14.36 10.83 19.54
N PRO A 427 14.02 11.93 20.22
CA PRO A 427 13.04 11.90 21.31
C PRO A 427 11.71 11.34 20.81
N SER A 428 11.11 10.44 21.59
CA SER A 428 9.80 9.85 21.27
C SER A 428 8.80 10.96 20.95
N LEU A 429 8.25 10.94 19.73
CA LEU A 429 7.25 11.93 19.35
C LEU A 429 6.07 11.86 20.32
N PRO A 430 5.53 13.01 20.78
CA PRO A 430 4.38 13.02 21.66
C PRO A 430 3.18 12.37 20.97
N VAL A 431 2.48 11.48 21.68
CA VAL A 431 1.41 10.66 21.08
C VAL A 431 0.08 11.42 21.13
N TYR A 432 -0.52 11.68 19.98
CA TYR A 432 -1.87 12.24 19.83
C TYR A 432 -2.95 11.18 20.10
N LYS A 433 -4.22 11.58 20.13
CA LYS A 433 -5.37 10.70 20.36
C LYS A 433 -6.22 10.52 19.11
N VAL A 434 -6.96 9.43 19.05
CA VAL A 434 -8.05 9.22 18.08
C VAL A 434 -9.32 9.01 18.89
N SER A 435 -10.39 9.74 18.55
CA SER A 435 -11.68 9.62 19.22
C SER A 435 -12.24 8.20 19.08
N GLN A 436 -12.88 7.74 20.14
CA GLN A 436 -13.57 6.45 20.20
C GLN A 436 -15.08 6.63 20.33
N ASP A 437 -15.58 7.86 20.34
CA ASP A 437 -16.95 8.17 20.77
C ASP A 437 -17.98 7.55 19.81
N ARG A 438 -17.80 7.70 18.49
CA ARG A 438 -18.69 7.10 17.50
C ARG A 438 -18.63 5.57 17.52
N ALA A 439 -17.44 4.98 17.61
CA ALA A 439 -17.31 3.53 17.72
C ALA A 439 -18.00 3.00 18.99
N ARG A 440 -17.85 3.68 20.13
CA ARG A 440 -18.55 3.33 21.37
C ARG A 440 -20.07 3.52 21.25
N SER A 441 -20.54 4.49 20.48
CA SER A 441 -21.99 4.64 20.21
C SER A 441 -22.59 3.49 19.39
N LEU A 442 -21.76 2.72 18.66
CA LEU A 442 -22.16 1.45 18.02
C LEU A 442 -22.11 0.26 19.01
N GLY A 443 -21.77 0.48 20.27
CA GLY A 443 -21.60 -0.58 21.27
C GLY A 443 -20.22 -1.23 21.28
N ILE A 444 -19.22 -0.65 20.62
CA ILE A 444 -17.88 -1.24 20.57
C ILE A 444 -17.14 -1.09 21.89
N ASN A 445 -16.78 -2.23 22.46
CA ASN A 445 -15.96 -2.34 23.66
C ASN A 445 -14.54 -2.75 23.28
N PHE A 446 -13.65 -1.76 23.24
CA PHE A 446 -12.26 -1.98 22.80
C PHE A 446 -11.53 -2.97 23.69
N ILE A 447 -10.98 -4.01 23.06
CA ILE A 447 -10.10 -4.99 23.69
C ILE A 447 -8.77 -4.31 24.02
N PRO A 448 -8.21 -4.50 25.23
CA PRO A 448 -6.93 -3.91 25.61
C PRO A 448 -5.79 -4.32 24.68
N LEU A 449 -4.87 -3.39 24.41
CA LEU A 449 -3.72 -3.62 23.52
C LEU A 449 -2.88 -4.83 23.95
N GLU A 450 -2.74 -5.04 25.26
CA GLU A 450 -2.01 -6.16 25.86
C GLU A 450 -2.60 -7.52 25.46
N VAL A 451 -3.94 -7.61 25.40
CA VAL A 451 -4.66 -8.81 24.96
C VAL A 451 -4.46 -9.02 23.47
N SER A 452 -4.62 -7.97 22.67
CA SER A 452 -4.46 -8.06 21.22
C SER A 452 -3.04 -8.45 20.82
N LEU A 453 -2.02 -7.88 21.45
CA LEU A 453 -0.61 -8.21 21.21
C LEU A 453 -0.32 -9.68 21.55
N ARG A 454 -0.76 -10.15 22.73
CA ARG A 454 -0.61 -11.54 23.14
C ARG A 454 -1.26 -12.49 22.14
N ASP A 455 -2.53 -12.27 21.83
CA ASP A 455 -3.30 -13.17 20.96
C ASP A 455 -2.73 -13.17 19.51
N THR A 456 -2.13 -12.05 19.07
CA THR A 456 -1.41 -11.97 17.79
C THR A 456 -0.15 -12.84 17.81
N VAL A 457 0.68 -12.69 18.83
CA VAL A 457 1.96 -13.41 18.97
C VAL A 457 1.72 -14.91 19.11
N GLU A 458 0.78 -15.33 19.95
CA GLU A 458 0.43 -16.75 20.09
C GLU A 458 -0.10 -17.32 18.77
N SER A 459 -0.94 -16.60 18.04
CA SER A 459 -1.43 -17.08 16.74
C SER A 459 -0.32 -17.18 15.68
N LEU A 460 0.65 -16.26 15.67
CA LEU A 460 1.82 -16.33 14.81
C LEU A 460 2.77 -17.48 15.20
N LYS A 461 2.90 -17.75 16.50
CA LYS A 461 3.66 -18.87 17.06
C LYS A 461 3.07 -20.21 16.67
N GLU A 462 1.77 -20.41 16.90
CA GLU A 462 1.02 -21.62 16.54
C GLU A 462 1.15 -21.95 15.04
N LYS A 463 1.25 -20.92 14.21
CA LYS A 463 1.41 -21.05 12.75
C LYS A 463 2.87 -21.07 12.29
N GLY A 464 3.85 -21.04 13.19
CA GLY A 464 5.28 -21.20 12.89
C GLY A 464 5.95 -19.96 12.26
N PHE A 465 5.38 -18.76 12.40
CA PHE A 465 5.96 -17.53 11.84
C PHE A 465 6.91 -16.79 12.80
N LEU A 466 6.85 -17.13 14.09
CA LEU A 466 7.73 -16.61 15.14
C LEU A 466 8.51 -17.76 15.77
N ILE A 467 9.80 -17.52 16.00
CA ILE A 467 10.71 -18.42 16.71
C ILE A 467 10.96 -17.79 18.07
N PHE A 468 10.84 -18.59 19.13
CA PHE A 468 11.04 -18.18 20.52
C PHE A 468 12.34 -18.75 21.06
#